data_AF-A0A2L2Z7D6-F1
#
_entry.id   AF-A0A2L2Z7D6-F1
#
_cell.length_a   1.000
_cell.length_b   1.000
_cell.length_c   1.000
_cell.angle_alpha   90.00
_cell.angle_beta   90.00
_cell.angle_gamma   90.00
#
_symmetry.space_group_name_H-M   'P 1'
#
loop_
_entity.id
_entity.type
_entity.pdbx_description
1 polymer ?
#
loop_
_entity_poly.entity_id
_entity_poly.type
_entity_poly.pdbx_seq_one_letter_code
_entity_poly.pdbx_strand_id
1 'polypeptide(L)' 'WPDQWYLHDSRSLNNLPDLDMRNIPVCNMGYTGKGIVVTIMDDGLEWNRTDIIGNYDPIASWDTNDDD' A
#
# COMPACT_ATOMS: atom_id res chain seq x y z
N TRP A 1 2.87 -9.06 -7.61
CA TRP A 1 3.88 -8.14 -8.18
C TRP A 1 3.69 -7.92 -9.67
N PRO A 2 3.74 -8.93 -10.57
CA PRO A 2 3.70 -8.67 -12.02
C PRO A 2 2.42 -7.94 -12.49
N ASP A 3 1.29 -8.17 -11.81
CA ASP A 3 0.00 -7.57 -12.18
C ASP A 3 -0.26 -6.18 -11.55
N GLN A 4 0.67 -5.66 -10.75
CA GLN A 4 0.54 -4.36 -10.08
C GLN A 4 1.13 -3.24 -10.94
N TRP A 5 0.59 -3.07 -12.15
CA TRP A 5 1.07 -2.12 -13.17
C TRP A 5 1.18 -0.67 -12.70
N TYR A 6 0.35 -0.27 -11.72
CA TYR A 6 0.36 1.08 -11.15
C TYR A 6 1.60 1.35 -10.28
N LEU A 7 2.29 0.31 -9.80
CA LEU A 7 3.56 0.45 -9.06
C LEU A 7 4.76 0.53 -9.99
N HIS A 8 4.72 -0.20 -11.11
CA HIS A 8 5.78 -0.23 -12.11
C HIS A 8 5.23 -0.58 -13.49
N ASP A 9 5.42 0.32 -14.44
CA ASP A 9 5.07 0.10 -15.84
C ASP A 9 6.20 -0.65 -16.55
N SER A 10 6.01 -1.96 -16.75
CA SER A 10 7.01 -2.82 -17.39
C SER A 10 6.88 -2.91 -18.91
N ARG A 11 6.01 -2.11 -19.54
CA ARG A 11 5.76 -2.18 -20.99
C ARG A 11 6.91 -1.51 -21.74
N SER A 12 7.42 -2.16 -22.77
CA SER A 12 8.45 -1.60 -23.66
C SER A 12 7.80 -0.91 -24.87
N LEU A 13 7.02 0.16 -24.63
CA LEU A 13 6.36 0.94 -25.68
C LEU A 13 6.95 2.36 -25.72
N ASN A 14 8.01 2.53 -26.52
CA ASN A 14 8.81 3.77 -26.57
C ASN A 14 8.05 5.04 -27.02
N ASN A 15 6.82 4.90 -27.51
CA ASN A 15 6.01 6.00 -28.06
C ASN A 15 4.84 6.39 -27.15
N LEU A 16 4.73 5.81 -25.96
CA LEU A 16 3.67 6.10 -24.99
C LEU A 16 4.27 6.57 -23.66
N PRO A 17 3.55 7.39 -22.88
CA PRO A 17 3.99 7.74 -21.54
C PRO A 17 3.91 6.53 -20.60
N ASP A 18 4.78 6.54 -19.59
CA ASP A 18 4.66 5.65 -18.43
C ASP A 18 3.32 5.89 -17.73
N LEU A 19 2.62 4.81 -17.36
CA LEU A 19 1.32 4.88 -16.66
C LEU A 19 1.40 4.56 -15.17
N ASP A 20 2.60 4.30 -14.64
CA ASP A 20 2.78 4.04 -13.21
C ASP A 20 2.82 5.32 -12.37
N MET A 21 2.74 5.15 -11.05
CA MET A 21 2.80 6.24 -10.08
C MET A 21 4.25 6.64 -9.71
N ARG A 22 5.26 6.11 -10.40
CA ARG A 22 6.70 6.32 -10.12
C ARG A 22 7.11 6.03 -8.67
N ASN A 23 6.55 4.95 -8.08
CA ASN A 23 6.86 4.54 -6.70
C ASN A 23 8.29 3.98 -6.55
N ILE A 24 8.78 3.24 -7.54
CA ILE A 24 10.08 2.54 -7.47
C ILE A 24 11.26 3.52 -7.22
N PRO A 25 11.40 4.64 -7.93
CA PRO A 25 12.44 5.63 -7.64
C PRO A 25 12.41 6.13 -6.19
N VAL A 26 11.24 6.38 -5.62
CA VAL A 26 11.07 6.90 -4.25
C VAL A 26 11.47 5.84 -3.21
N CYS A 27 11.05 4.59 -3.42
CA CYS A 27 11.49 3.47 -2.59
C CYS A 27 13.01 3.27 -2.66
N ASN A 28 13.63 3.43 -3.84
CA ASN A 28 15.08 3.33 -4.01
C ASN A 28 15.85 4.46 -3.32
N MET A 29 15.21 5.60 -3.05
CA MET A 29 15.78 6.66 -2.20
C MET A 29 15.71 6.31 -0.70
N GLY A 30 15.08 5.19 -0.33
CA GLY A 30 14.93 4.72 1.05
C GLY A 30 13.59 5.10 1.71
N TYR A 31 12.67 5.74 0.97
CA TYR A 31 11.36 6.12 1.50
C TYR A 31 10.33 5.03 1.23
N THR A 32 9.97 4.27 2.27
CA THR A 32 9.04 3.12 2.16
C THR A 32 7.80 3.25 3.05
N GLY A 33 7.61 4.40 3.71
CA GLY A 33 6.57 4.59 4.74
C GLY A 33 6.93 4.05 6.13
N LYS A 34 8.16 3.55 6.34
CA LYS A 34 8.60 3.08 7.66
C LYS A 34 8.47 4.19 8.72
N GLY A 35 7.77 3.89 9.81
CA GLY A 35 7.51 4.83 10.90
C GLY A 35 6.27 5.72 10.70
N ILE A 36 5.56 5.55 9.58
CA ILE A 36 4.26 6.19 9.33
C ILE A 36 3.15 5.19 9.65
N VAL A 37 2.07 5.70 10.26
CA VAL A 37 0.85 4.93 10.55
C VAL A 37 -0.28 5.49 9.69
N VAL A 38 -1.06 4.61 9.06
CA VAL A 38 -2.17 4.95 8.16
C VAL A 38 -3.42 4.21 8.64
N THR A 39 -4.52 4.95 8.83
CA THR A 39 -5.84 4.38 9.15
C THR A 39 -6.70 4.34 7.90
N ILE A 40 -7.33 3.20 7.64
CA ILE A 40 -8.35 3.03 6.59
C ILE A 40 -9.72 3.06 7.26
N MET A 41 -10.56 4.02 6.87
CA MET A 41 -11.93 4.14 7.37
C MET A 41 -12.87 3.53 6.32
N ASP A 42 -13.24 2.27 6.54
CA ASP A 42 -14.05 1.45 5.63
C ASP A 42 -14.90 0.44 6.45
N ASP A 43 -15.37 -0.64 5.83
CA ASP A 43 -16.21 -1.68 6.45
C ASP A 43 -15.47 -2.66 7.37
N GLY A 44 -14.13 -2.59 7.43
CA GLY A 44 -13.29 -3.37 8.32
C GLY A 44 -11.91 -3.66 7.74
N LEU A 45 -11.06 -4.31 8.53
CA LEU A 45 -9.74 -4.78 8.11
C LEU A 45 -9.51 -6.23 8.57
N GLU A 46 -9.26 -7.13 7.62
CA GLU A 46 -8.86 -8.51 7.91
C GLU A 46 -7.38 -8.55 8.38
N TRP A 47 -7.14 -8.08 9.61
CA TRP A 47 -5.80 -7.80 10.14
C TRP A 47 -4.87 -9.03 10.23
N ASN A 48 -5.43 -10.24 10.30
CA ASN A 48 -4.67 -11.48 10.46
C ASN A 48 -4.14 -12.07 9.13
N ARG A 49 -4.37 -11.38 8.01
CA ARG A 49 -3.88 -11.80 6.70
C ARG A 49 -2.36 -11.70 6.60
N THR A 50 -1.76 -12.64 5.87
CA THR A 50 -0.29 -12.80 5.80
C THR A 50 0.43 -11.59 5.20
N ASP A 51 -0.25 -10.79 4.40
CA ASP A 51 0.25 -9.55 3.78
C ASP A 51 0.07 -8.29 4.66
N ILE A 52 -0.79 -8.34 5.68
CA ILE A 52 -1.10 -7.21 6.57
C ILE A 52 -0.53 -7.41 7.97
N ILE A 53 -0.57 -8.63 8.51
CA ILE A 53 -0.29 -8.93 9.92
C ILE A 53 1.07 -8.42 10.41
N GLY A 54 2.07 -8.36 9.53
CA GLY A 54 3.40 -7.83 9.88
C GLY A 54 3.46 -6.32 10.06
N ASN A 55 2.46 -5.58 9.57
CA ASN A 55 2.37 -4.11 9.59
C ASN A 55 1.11 -3.59 10.29
N TYR A 56 0.26 -4.46 10.84
CA TYR A 56 -0.96 -4.05 11.52
C TYR A 56 -0.64 -3.29 12.82
N ASP A 57 -1.31 -2.15 13.03
CA ASP A 57 -1.26 -1.38 14.26
C ASP A 57 -2.65 -1.34 14.92
N PRO A 58 -2.86 -2.05 16.04
CA PRO A 58 -4.15 -2.09 16.72
C PRO A 58 -4.52 -0.74 17.37
N ILE A 59 -3.56 0.16 17.63
CA ILE A 59 -3.85 1.49 18.18
C ILE A 59 -4.46 2.39 17.09
N ALA A 60 -4.18 2.08 15.82
CA ALA A 60 -4.65 2.84 14.67
C ALA A 60 -6.00 2.34 14.10
N SER A 61 -6.62 1.36 14.77
CA SER A 61 -7.85 0.69 14.34
C SER A 61 -8.88 0.71 15.47
N TRP A 62 -10.15 0.84 15.10
CA TRP A 62 -11.29 0.88 16.01
C TRP A 62 -12.55 0.51 15.22
N ASP A 63 -13.39 -0.39 15.73
CA ASP A 63 -14.70 -0.70 15.14
C ASP A 63 -15.75 0.25 15.72
N THR A 64 -16.10 1.27 14.94
CA THR A 64 -17.17 2.21 15.33
C THR A 64 -18.58 1.61 15.22
N ASN A 65 -18.76 0.48 14.52
CA ASN A 65 -20.06 -0.16 14.41
C ASN A 65 -20.41 -0.95 15.67
N ASP A 66 -19.40 -1.58 16.27
CA ASP A 66 -19.54 -2.42 17.47
C ASP A 66 -18.93 -1.80 18.75
N ASP A 67 -18.46 -0.55 18.68
CA ASP A 67 -17.78 0.19 19.75
C ASP A 67 -16.56 -0.55 20.34
N ASP A 68 -15.68 -1.06 19.47
CA ASP A 68 -14.50 -1.90 19.79
C ASP A 68 -13.13 -1.21 19.66
#